data_AF-A0A1H8R313-F1
#
_entry.id   AF-A0A1H8R313-F1
#
_cell.length_a   1.000
_cell.length_b   1.000
_cell.length_c   1.000
_cell.angle_alpha   90.00
_cell.angle_beta   90.00
_cell.angle_gamma   90.00
#
_symmetry.space_group_name_H-M   'P 1'
#
loop_
_entity.id
_entity.type
_entity.pdbx_description
1 polymer ?
#
loop_
_entity_poly.entity_id
_entity_poly.type
_entity_poly.pdbx_seq_one_letter_code
_entity_poly.pdbx_strand_id
1 'polypeptide(L)'
;MGGHGDSVQWAKRWLSEERLEPYLRRCDGDIGRAIELYEWNISLGEVLMRDVSHFEVAILNSYDRVMAESWGGAKHWLLDEESPARRPVMRSAARGQLDVNRINRKIIDDAVARLRPGFTSGSLVASLTLGFWVHLSDRSREAVIRRTGL
;
A
#
# COMPACT_ATOMS: atom_id res chain seq x y z
N MET A 1 31.04 -7.74 -35.62
CA MET A 1 29.58 -8.03 -35.62
C MET A 1 29.11 -8.72 -34.32
N GLY A 2 29.72 -8.46 -33.15
CA GLY A 2 29.37 -9.15 -31.89
C GLY A 2 28.54 -8.36 -30.86
N GLY A 3 28.22 -7.08 -31.10
CA GLY A 3 27.65 -6.21 -30.05
C GLY A 3 26.12 -6.25 -29.88
N HIS A 4 25.36 -6.59 -30.92
CA HIS A 4 23.87 -6.55 -30.87
C HIS A 4 23.28 -7.78 -30.16
N GLY A 5 23.86 -8.97 -30.36
CA GLY A 5 23.36 -10.21 -29.74
C GLY A 5 23.52 -10.20 -28.22
N ASP A 6 24.68 -9.75 -27.73
CA ASP A 6 24.92 -9.61 -26.29
C ASP A 6 23.99 -8.56 -25.66
N SER A 7 23.70 -7.49 -26.41
CA SER A 7 22.81 -6.41 -25.95
C SER A 7 21.37 -6.89 -25.71
N VAL A 8 20.85 -7.73 -26.59
CA VAL A 8 19.50 -8.29 -26.45
C VAL A 8 19.44 -9.30 -25.30
N GLN A 9 20.49 -10.10 -25.09
CA GLN A 9 20.49 -11.15 -24.07
C GLN A 9 20.55 -10.60 -22.63
N TRP A 10 21.27 -9.50 -22.39
CA TRP A 10 21.22 -8.87 -21.06
C TRP A 10 19.85 -8.23 -20.80
N ALA A 11 19.28 -7.55 -21.78
CA ALA A 11 17.99 -6.86 -21.62
C ALA A 11 16.87 -7.85 -21.33
N LYS A 12 16.85 -9.01 -22.01
CA LYS A 12 15.92 -10.11 -21.71
C LYS A 12 16.12 -10.69 -20.31
N ARG A 13 17.36 -10.83 -19.84
CA ARG A 13 17.63 -11.30 -18.47
C ARG A 13 17.17 -10.31 -17.40
N TRP A 14 17.24 -9.02 -17.69
CA TRP A 14 16.79 -7.98 -16.77
C TRP A 14 15.27 -7.79 -16.78
N LEU A 15 14.66 -7.59 -17.95
CA LEU A 15 13.24 -7.26 -18.07
C LEU A 15 12.31 -8.47 -18.16
N SER A 16 12.84 -9.65 -18.48
CA SER A 16 12.11 -10.76 -19.10
C SER A 16 11.78 -10.50 -20.57
N GLU A 17 11.58 -11.59 -21.31
CA GLU A 17 11.21 -11.54 -22.73
C GLU A 17 9.82 -10.93 -22.91
N GLU A 18 8.87 -11.31 -22.06
CA GLU A 18 7.48 -10.84 -22.12
C GLU A 18 7.35 -9.33 -21.91
N ARG A 19 8.23 -8.73 -21.08
CA ARG A 19 8.21 -7.27 -20.88
C ARG A 19 8.97 -6.52 -21.97
N LEU A 20 10.01 -7.10 -22.56
CA LEU A 20 10.81 -6.45 -23.61
C LEU A 20 10.11 -6.48 -24.98
N GLU A 21 9.39 -7.57 -25.29
CA GLU A 21 8.76 -7.81 -26.59
C GLU A 21 7.82 -6.68 -27.08
N PRO A 22 6.96 -6.04 -26.25
CA PRO A 22 6.16 -4.90 -26.69
C PRO A 22 7.00 -3.71 -27.17
N TYR A 23 8.14 -3.46 -26.53
CA TYR A 23 9.04 -2.35 -26.88
C TYR A 23 9.83 -2.66 -28.15
N LEU A 24 10.35 -3.89 -28.28
CA LEU A 24 11.04 -4.33 -29.50
C LEU A 24 10.12 -4.25 -30.72
N ARG A 25 8.88 -4.73 -30.62
CA ARG A 25 7.90 -4.62 -31.71
C ARG A 25 7.58 -3.17 -32.09
N ARG A 26 7.56 -2.26 -31.11
CA ARG A 26 7.29 -0.83 -31.36
C ARG A 26 8.46 -0.09 -32.00
N CYS A 27 9.66 -0.64 -31.87
CA CYS A 27 10.94 -0.10 -32.33
C CYS A 27 11.56 -0.91 -33.48
N ASP A 28 10.77 -1.73 -34.19
CA ASP A 28 11.20 -2.54 -35.34
C ASP A 28 12.41 -3.45 -35.04
N GLY A 29 12.50 -3.96 -33.81
CA GLY A 29 13.59 -4.83 -33.35
C GLY A 29 14.87 -4.10 -32.93
N ASP A 30 14.90 -2.76 -32.98
CA ASP A 30 16.02 -1.96 -32.48
C ASP A 30 16.04 -1.99 -30.95
N ILE A 31 17.03 -2.72 -30.41
CA ILE A 31 17.19 -2.92 -28.96
C ILE A 31 17.50 -1.62 -28.21
N GLY A 32 18.27 -0.70 -28.81
CA GLY A 32 18.62 0.56 -28.17
C GLY A 32 17.39 1.42 -27.97
N ARG A 33 16.60 1.58 -29.05
CA ARG A 33 15.34 2.33 -29.01
C ARG A 33 14.29 1.67 -28.13
N ALA A 34 14.26 0.35 -28.07
CA ALA A 34 13.35 -0.39 -27.19
C ALA A 34 13.65 -0.12 -25.70
N ILE A 35 14.93 -0.09 -25.32
CA ILE A 35 15.34 0.25 -23.95
C ILE A 35 15.04 1.71 -23.64
N GLU A 36 15.34 2.64 -24.55
CA GLU A 36 15.00 4.05 -24.38
C GLU A 36 13.49 4.26 -24.16
N LEU A 37 12.65 3.55 -24.92
CA LEU A 37 11.20 3.61 -24.76
C LEU A 37 10.73 3.00 -23.43
N TYR A 38 11.36 1.91 -22.98
CA TYR A 38 11.09 1.33 -21.66
C TYR A 38 11.44 2.32 -20.54
N GLU A 39 12.63 2.91 -20.57
CA GLU A 39 13.07 3.90 -19.59
C GLU A 39 12.13 5.10 -19.56
N TRP A 40 11.73 5.60 -20.73
CA TRP A 40 10.76 6.69 -20.83
C TRP A 40 9.41 6.33 -20.18
N ASN A 41 8.93 5.09 -20.37
CA ASN A 41 7.72 4.61 -19.70
C ASN A 41 7.89 4.54 -18.17
N ILE A 42 9.06 4.15 -17.67
CA ILE A 42 9.36 4.17 -16.23
C ILE A 42 9.39 5.62 -15.70
N SER A 43 10.02 6.56 -16.41
CA SER A 43 10.06 7.97 -16.02
C SER A 43 8.67 8.60 -15.90
N LEU A 44 7.71 8.20 -16.74
CA LEU A 44 6.31 8.60 -16.57
C LEU A 44 5.71 8.06 -15.26
N GLY A 45 6.02 6.81 -14.92
CA GLY A 45 5.63 6.20 -13.66
C GLY A 45 6.22 6.93 -12.45
N GLU A 46 7.48 7.37 -12.52
CA GLU A 46 8.15 8.12 -11.45
C GLU A 46 7.43 9.43 -11.10
N VAL A 47 6.99 10.18 -12.12
CA VAL A 47 6.22 11.41 -11.92
C VAL A 47 4.92 11.13 -11.16
N LEU A 48 4.20 10.07 -11.55
CA LEU A 48 2.96 9.68 -10.87
C LEU A 48 3.22 9.20 -9.44
N MET A 49 4.30 8.45 -9.21
CA MET A 49 4.63 7.95 -7.87
C MET A 49 4.92 9.08 -6.88
N ARG A 50 5.46 10.20 -7.34
CA ARG A 50 5.60 11.42 -6.52
C ARG A 50 4.25 11.91 -6.02
N ASP A 51 3.26 12.04 -6.91
CA ASP A 51 1.93 12.55 -6.54
C ASP A 51 1.18 11.55 -5.65
N VAL A 52 1.30 10.25 -5.94
CA VAL A 52 0.78 9.18 -5.07
C VAL A 52 1.38 9.26 -3.67
N SER A 53 2.68 9.55 -3.54
CA SER A 53 3.33 9.69 -2.23
C SER A 53 2.76 10.87 -1.43
N HIS A 54 2.51 12.02 -2.08
CA HIS A 54 1.87 13.16 -1.42
C HIS A 54 0.43 12.84 -1.01
N PHE A 55 -0.32 12.17 -1.89
CA PHE A 55 -1.68 11.75 -1.63
C PHE A 55 -1.76 10.79 -0.43
N GLU A 56 -0.86 9.80 -0.36
CA GLU A 56 -0.79 8.86 0.77
C GLU A 56 -0.60 9.62 2.08
N VAL A 57 0.40 10.49 2.20
CA VAL A 57 0.61 11.30 3.42
C VAL A 57 -0.63 12.12 3.80
N ALA A 58 -1.26 12.77 2.82
CA ALA A 58 -2.44 13.60 3.07
C ALA A 58 -3.62 12.77 3.57
N ILE A 59 -3.87 11.60 2.99
CA ILE A 59 -5.00 10.74 3.37
C ILE A 59 -4.75 10.07 4.72
N LEU A 60 -3.53 9.59 5.01
CA LEU A 60 -3.20 8.98 6.30
C LEU A 60 -3.44 9.96 7.45
N ASN A 61 -2.92 11.18 7.32
CA ASN A 61 -3.10 12.22 8.32
C ASN A 61 -4.56 12.66 8.47
N SER A 62 -5.34 12.61 7.38
CA SER A 62 -6.77 12.94 7.43
C SER A 62 -7.57 11.86 8.17
N TYR A 63 -7.31 10.57 7.90
CA TYR A 63 -7.93 9.48 8.65
C TYR A 63 -7.55 9.56 10.13
N ASP A 64 -6.26 9.71 10.42
CA ASP A 64 -5.79 9.73 11.79
C ASP A 64 -6.41 10.89 12.59
N ARG A 65 -6.44 12.10 12.02
CA ARG A 65 -7.09 13.25 12.65
C ARG A 65 -8.55 12.97 12.97
N VAL A 66 -9.34 12.55 11.97
CA VAL A 66 -10.79 12.34 12.17
C VAL A 66 -11.07 11.23 13.18
N MET A 67 -10.31 10.13 13.12
CA MET A 67 -10.47 9.01 14.05
C MET A 67 -10.00 9.36 15.47
N ALA A 68 -8.92 10.13 15.61
CA ALA A 68 -8.43 10.57 16.92
C ALA A 68 -9.38 11.61 17.56
N GLU A 69 -9.98 12.50 16.77
CA GLU A 69 -10.97 13.47 17.24
C GLU A 69 -12.26 12.80 17.72
N SER A 70 -12.68 11.71 17.07
CA SER A 70 -13.92 11.02 17.43
C SER A 70 -13.73 9.92 18.48
N TRP A 71 -12.51 9.40 18.64
CA TRP A 71 -12.21 8.35 19.61
C TRP A 71 -11.98 8.92 21.01
N GLY A 72 -12.93 8.72 21.91
CA GLY A 72 -12.84 9.14 23.31
C GLY A 72 -12.07 8.19 24.25
N GLY A 73 -11.31 7.22 23.71
CA GLY A 73 -10.60 6.23 24.53
C GLY A 73 -9.34 6.77 25.21
N ALA A 74 -8.82 6.01 26.18
CA ALA A 74 -7.65 6.41 26.97
C ALA A 74 -6.32 6.28 26.20
N LYS A 75 -6.32 5.55 25.09
CA LYS A 75 -5.17 5.38 24.18
C LYS A 75 -5.52 5.90 22.80
N HIS A 76 -4.48 6.14 22.01
CA HIS A 76 -4.64 6.36 20.57
C HIS A 76 -5.47 5.24 19.94
N TRP A 77 -6.40 5.55 19.04
CA TRP A 77 -7.35 4.58 18.48
C TRP A 77 -6.67 3.36 17.86
N LEU A 78 -5.53 3.50 17.18
CA LEU A 78 -4.76 2.36 16.65
C LEU A 78 -4.18 1.43 17.73
N LEU A 79 -4.12 1.86 18.99
CA LEU A 79 -3.54 1.12 20.13
C LEU A 79 -4.58 0.73 21.19
N ASP A 80 -5.84 1.11 20.98
CA ASP A 80 -6.95 0.82 21.87
C ASP A 80 -7.74 -0.39 21.35
N GLU A 81 -7.81 -1.45 22.15
CA GLU A 81 -8.45 -2.72 21.75
C GLU A 81 -9.95 -2.56 21.51
N GLU A 82 -10.59 -1.56 22.12
CA GLU A 82 -12.01 -1.27 21.92
C GLU A 82 -12.27 -0.41 20.68
N SER A 83 -11.22 0.12 20.04
CA SER A 83 -11.36 0.96 18.86
C SER A 83 -11.99 0.22 17.68
N PRO A 84 -12.66 0.92 16.75
CA PRO A 84 -13.17 0.34 15.51
C PRO A 84 -12.12 -0.41 14.68
N ALA A 85 -10.84 -0.04 14.83
CA ALA A 85 -9.73 -0.61 14.09
C ALA A 85 -9.25 -1.95 14.68
N ARG A 86 -9.33 -2.09 16.00
CA ARG A 86 -8.81 -3.27 16.71
C ARG A 86 -9.91 -4.23 17.12
N ARG A 87 -11.05 -3.74 17.62
CA ARG A 87 -12.10 -4.59 18.18
C ARG A 87 -12.52 -5.69 17.21
N PRO A 88 -12.75 -6.93 17.65
CA PRO A 88 -13.21 -8.01 16.78
C PRO A 88 -14.52 -7.65 16.09
N VAL A 89 -14.60 -7.91 14.79
CA VAL A 89 -15.80 -7.69 13.98
C VAL A 89 -16.16 -8.98 13.28
N MET A 90 -17.08 -9.73 13.87
CA MET A 90 -17.52 -11.01 13.34
C MET A 90 -18.50 -10.82 12.19
N ARG A 91 -18.19 -11.41 11.03
CA ARG A 91 -19.06 -11.45 9.86
C ARG A 91 -19.28 -12.88 9.41
N SER A 92 -20.44 -13.14 8.80
CA SER A 92 -20.72 -14.43 8.17
C SER A 92 -19.88 -14.60 6.91
N ALA A 93 -19.34 -15.79 6.71
CA ALA A 93 -18.53 -16.20 5.58
C ALA A 93 -18.91 -17.63 5.18
N ALA A 94 -18.48 -18.06 3.98
CA ALA A 94 -18.81 -19.38 3.43
C ALA A 94 -18.39 -20.57 4.33
N ARG A 95 -17.43 -20.37 5.25
CA ARG A 95 -16.92 -21.38 6.18
C ARG A 95 -17.17 -21.03 7.66
N GLY A 96 -18.21 -20.25 7.96
CA GLY A 96 -18.58 -19.89 9.34
C GLY A 96 -18.45 -18.40 9.61
N GLN A 97 -17.96 -18.03 10.80
CA GLN A 97 -17.72 -16.62 11.15
C GLN A 97 -16.25 -16.25 10.95
N LEU A 98 -16.02 -15.06 10.41
CA LEU A 98 -14.70 -14.48 10.22
C LEU A 98 -14.61 -13.16 10.96
N ASP A 99 -13.55 -12.99 11.75
CA ASP A 99 -13.18 -11.68 12.27
C ASP A 99 -12.45 -10.88 11.18
N VAL A 100 -13.12 -9.87 10.64
CA VAL A 100 -12.57 -9.04 9.57
C VAL A 100 -11.46 -8.11 10.07
N ASN A 101 -11.39 -7.82 11.37
CA ASN A 101 -10.34 -6.97 11.95
C ASN A 101 -9.10 -7.75 12.39
N ARG A 102 -9.10 -9.09 12.28
CA ARG A 102 -7.93 -9.91 12.60
C ARG A 102 -6.67 -9.48 11.85
N ILE A 103 -6.81 -9.19 10.55
CA ILE A 103 -5.69 -8.74 9.71
C ILE A 103 -5.25 -7.32 10.12
N ASN A 104 -6.20 -6.42 10.42
CA ASN A 104 -5.89 -5.06 10.86
C ASN A 104 -5.05 -5.08 12.14
N ARG A 105 -5.47 -5.85 13.16
CA ARG A 105 -4.69 -6.01 14.38
C ARG A 105 -3.29 -6.54 14.11
N LYS A 106 -3.17 -7.60 13.29
CA LYS A 106 -1.87 -8.15 12.92
C LYS A 106 -0.95 -7.10 12.27
N ILE A 107 -1.46 -6.32 11.32
CA ILE A 107 -0.68 -5.28 10.64
C ILE A 107 -0.23 -4.21 11.65
N ILE A 108 -1.12 -3.77 12.53
CA ILE A 108 -0.79 -2.77 13.55
C ILE A 108 0.26 -3.33 14.52
N ASP A 109 0.10 -4.55 15.00
CA ASP A 109 1.00 -5.17 15.97
C ASP A 109 2.40 -5.40 15.34
N ASP A 110 2.45 -5.86 14.09
CA ASP A 110 3.70 -6.00 13.34
C ASP A 110 4.38 -4.64 13.13
N ALA A 111 3.62 -3.56 12.93
CA ALA A 111 4.13 -2.20 12.81
C ALA A 111 4.70 -1.69 14.14
N VAL A 112 3.96 -1.83 15.24
CA VAL A 112 4.39 -1.47 16.59
C VAL A 112 5.68 -2.21 16.97
N ALA A 113 5.78 -3.50 16.67
CA ALA A 113 6.96 -4.30 16.98
C ALA A 113 8.25 -3.84 16.26
N ARG A 114 8.12 -3.13 15.13
CA ARG A 114 9.25 -2.59 14.37
C ARG A 114 9.67 -1.19 14.82
N LEU A 115 8.81 -0.50 15.58
CA LEU A 115 9.07 0.84 16.06
C LEU A 115 9.90 0.81 17.35
N ARG A 116 10.72 1.84 17.55
CA ARG A 116 11.51 1.98 18.78
C ARG A 116 10.58 2.32 19.96
N PRO A 117 10.92 1.91 21.20
CA PRO A 117 10.21 2.35 22.40
C PRO A 117 10.09 3.88 22.45
N GLY A 118 8.92 4.39 22.82
CA GLY A 118 8.63 5.83 22.84
C GLY A 118 8.29 6.45 21.47
N PHE A 119 7.92 5.64 20.47
CA PHE A 119 7.43 6.13 19.19
C PHE A 119 6.21 7.04 19.35
N THR A 120 6.03 7.97 18.40
CA THR A 120 4.89 8.87 18.35
C THR A 120 3.72 8.26 17.58
N SER A 121 2.48 8.68 17.82
CA SER A 121 1.32 8.24 17.01
C SER A 121 1.55 8.46 15.52
N GLY A 122 2.15 9.59 15.12
CA GLY A 122 2.50 9.85 13.73
C GLY A 122 3.51 8.86 13.15
N SER A 123 4.47 8.38 13.95
CA SER A 123 5.39 7.31 13.53
C SER A 123 4.66 5.99 13.26
N LEU A 124 3.64 5.67 14.06
CA LEU A 124 2.80 4.50 13.83
C LEU A 124 1.95 4.67 12.56
N VAL A 125 1.28 5.82 12.41
CA VAL A 125 0.46 6.13 11.23
C VAL A 125 1.28 6.02 9.94
N ALA A 126 2.47 6.62 9.91
CA ALA A 126 3.36 6.60 8.75
C ALA A 126 3.98 5.22 8.48
N SER A 127 3.95 4.30 9.43
CA SER A 127 4.45 2.93 9.25
C SER A 127 3.42 1.99 8.60
N LEU A 128 2.16 2.41 8.50
CA LEU A 128 1.08 1.67 7.88
C LEU A 128 0.95 2.05 6.40
N THR A 129 1.00 1.06 5.51
CA THR A 129 0.88 1.28 4.06
C THR A 129 -0.52 1.74 3.65
N LEU A 130 -0.65 2.45 2.52
CA LEU A 130 -1.95 2.85 1.95
C LEU A 130 -2.98 1.70 1.90
N GLY A 131 -2.52 0.48 1.64
CA GLY A 131 -3.37 -0.71 1.63
C GLY A 131 -4.15 -0.93 2.94
N PHE A 132 -3.52 -0.70 4.10
CA PHE A 132 -4.20 -0.77 5.39
C PHE A 132 -5.38 0.21 5.47
N TRP A 133 -5.16 1.45 5.04
CA TRP A 133 -6.15 2.54 5.11
C TRP A 133 -7.31 2.32 4.13
N VAL A 134 -7.02 1.81 2.93
CA VAL A 134 -8.07 1.39 1.99
C VAL A 134 -8.90 0.25 2.57
N HIS A 135 -8.26 -0.73 3.22
CA HIS A 135 -8.98 -1.84 3.86
C HIS A 135 -9.82 -1.41 5.07
N LEU A 136 -9.38 -0.40 5.82
CA LEU A 136 -10.13 0.16 6.95
C LEU A 136 -11.48 0.73 6.50
N SER A 137 -11.53 1.32 5.31
CA SER A 137 -12.72 1.95 4.72
C SER A 137 -13.55 1.02 3.82
N ASP A 138 -13.26 -0.28 3.83
CA ASP A 138 -14.09 -1.26 3.14
C ASP A 138 -15.49 -1.37 3.81
N ARG A 139 -16.54 -1.61 3.00
CA ARG A 139 -17.95 -1.64 3.46
C ARG A 139 -18.17 -2.59 4.63
N SER A 140 -17.40 -3.67 4.70
CA SER A 140 -17.46 -4.65 5.78
C SER A 140 -17.17 -4.02 7.16
N ARG A 141 -16.42 -2.92 7.20
CA ARG A 141 -15.93 -2.20 8.39
C ARG A 141 -16.55 -0.81 8.57
N GLU A 142 -17.03 -0.16 7.51
CA GLU A 142 -17.71 1.15 7.59
C GLU A 142 -18.83 1.18 8.64
N ALA A 143 -19.64 0.13 8.71
CA ALA A 143 -20.76 0.06 9.65
C ALA A 143 -20.32 0.04 11.13
N VAL A 144 -19.10 -0.41 11.42
CA VAL A 144 -18.52 -0.40 12.76
C VAL A 144 -17.96 0.98 13.07
N ILE A 145 -17.23 1.59 12.14
CA ILE A 145 -16.70 2.95 12.28
C ILE A 145 -17.85 3.94 12.55
N ARG A 146 -18.93 3.89 11.75
CA ARG A 146 -20.14 4.73 11.93
C ARG A 146 -20.93 4.51 13.22
N ARG A 147 -20.70 3.42 13.96
CA ARG A 147 -21.43 3.14 15.21
C ARG A 147 -20.63 3.51 16.45
N THR A 148 -19.31 3.60 16.31
CA THR A 148 -18.41 3.78 17.46
C THR A 148 -17.69 5.14 17.44
N GLY A 149 -17.80 5.94 16.37
CA GLY A 149 -17.05 7.20 16.29
C GLY A 149 -17.35 8.10 15.08
N LEU A 150 -18.55 8.03 14.49
CA LEU A 150 -19.09 9.09 13.62
C LEU A 150 -20.57 9.26 13.92
#